data_AF-R6PNU7-F1
#
_entry.id   AF-R6PNU7-F1
#
_cell.length_a   1.000
_cell.length_b   1.000
_cell.length_c   1.000
_cell.angle_alpha   90.00
_cell.angle_beta   90.00
_cell.angle_gamma   90.00
#
_symmetry.space_group_name_H-M   'P 1'
#
loop_
_entity.id
_entity.type
_entity.pdbx_description
1 polymer ?
#
loop_
_entity_poly.entity_id
_entity_poly.type
_entity_poly.pdbx_seq_one_letter_code
_entity_poly.pdbx_strand_id
1 'polypeptide(L)'
;MIENENTIHAFDKTEAYQMVKPLIRKVIDICSANDIPMFFTACVKDDGHQSKYVNESVTPKSHGVVLSQDRFSDHIAVTIGFNTVPPVERPDISYDDAEE
;
A
#
# COMPACT_ATOMS: atom_id res chain seq x y z
N MET A 1 -6.15 7.65 44.69
CA MET A 1 -5.06 7.94 43.74
C MET A 1 -5.53 7.42 42.42
N ILE A 2 -5.89 8.32 41.50
CA ILE A 2 -6.48 7.94 40.22
C ILE A 2 -5.31 7.77 39.25
N GLU A 3 -5.09 6.55 38.78
CA GLU A 3 -4.12 6.28 37.72
C GLU A 3 -4.69 6.86 36.42
N ASN A 4 -4.13 7.99 35.99
CA ASN A 4 -4.37 8.54 34.65
C ASN A 4 -3.52 7.74 33.65
N GLU A 5 -3.98 6.55 33.28
CA GLU A 5 -3.48 5.85 32.10
C GLU A 5 -4.16 6.45 30.86
N ASN A 6 -3.64 7.57 30.38
CA ASN A 6 -3.92 8.03 29.02
C ASN A 6 -2.61 8.46 28.38
N THR A 7 -1.66 7.52 28.32
CA THR A 7 -0.42 7.73 27.58
C THR A 7 -0.73 7.52 26.11
N ILE A 8 -1.18 8.58 25.43
CA ILE A 8 -1.20 8.63 23.97
C ILE A 8 0.25 8.44 23.53
N HIS A 9 0.58 7.24 23.03
CA HIS A 9 1.89 6.97 22.45
C HIS A 9 2.00 7.74 21.14
N ALA A 10 2.38 9.01 21.22
CA ALA A 10 2.66 9.83 20.05
C ALA A 10 3.83 9.22 19.27
N PHE A 11 3.55 8.62 18.12
CA PHE A 11 4.56 8.12 17.19
C PHE A 11 4.91 9.27 16.24
N ASP A 12 6.16 9.74 16.26
CA ASP A 12 6.65 10.70 15.26
C ASP A 12 8.08 10.33 14.87
N LYS A 13 8.24 9.94 13.61
CA LYS A 13 9.51 9.59 12.96
C LYS A 13 9.74 10.45 11.72
N THR A 14 9.10 11.62 11.63
CA THR A 14 9.23 12.54 10.50
C THR A 14 10.69 12.97 10.27
N GLU A 15 11.44 13.20 11.34
CA GLU A 15 12.87 13.56 11.26
C GLU A 15 13.72 12.36 10.83
N ALA A 16 13.50 11.18 11.42
CA ALA A 16 14.20 9.96 11.03
C ALA A 16 13.96 9.59 9.56
N TYR A 17 12.74 9.85 9.05
CA TYR A 17 12.40 9.63 7.65
C TYR A 17 13.22 10.51 6.68
N GLN A 18 13.77 11.66 7.12
CA GLN A 18 14.64 12.46 6.25
C GLN A 18 15.92 11.70 5.85
N MET A 19 16.37 10.75 6.66
CA MET A 19 17.49 9.85 6.30
C MET A 19 17.07 8.77 5.30
N VAL A 20 15.81 8.34 5.35
CA VAL A 20 15.24 7.30 4.46
C VAL A 20 14.91 7.87 3.09
N LYS A 21 14.41 9.11 3.03
CA LYS A 21 13.99 9.79 1.80
C LYS A 21 15.02 9.73 0.65
N PRO A 22 16.32 10.07 0.84
CA PRO A 22 17.30 9.99 -0.25
C PRO A 22 17.58 8.54 -0.69
N LEU A 23 17.41 7.54 0.19
CA LEU A 23 17.59 6.13 -0.17
C LEU A 23 16.43 5.65 -1.04
N ILE A 24 15.19 5.98 -0.66
CA ILE A 24 14.02 5.67 -1.47
C ILE A 24 14.08 6.38 -2.82
N ARG A 25 14.60 7.61 -2.88
CA ARG A 25 14.84 8.30 -4.16
C ARG A 25 15.76 7.51 -5.09
N LYS A 26 16.87 6.99 -4.57
CA LYS A 26 17.77 6.13 -5.36
C LYS A 26 17.09 4.86 -5.85
N VAL A 27 16.24 4.24 -5.02
CA VAL A 27 15.45 3.07 -5.44
C VAL A 27 14.49 3.45 -6.57
N ILE A 28 13.77 4.58 -6.44
CA ILE A 28 12.88 5.09 -7.49
C ILE A 28 13.64 5.32 -8.80
N ASP A 29 14.80 5.97 -8.74
CA ASP A 29 15.60 6.27 -9.93
C ASP A 29 16.03 4.98 -10.65
N ILE A 30 16.48 3.96 -9.90
CA ILE A 30 16.88 2.66 -10.47
C ILE A 30 15.66 1.93 -11.05
N CYS A 31 14.55 1.86 -10.31
CA CYS A 31 13.33 1.20 -10.77
C CYS A 31 12.78 1.86 -12.05
N SER A 32 12.72 3.19 -12.06
CA SER A 32 12.24 3.96 -13.22
C SER A 32 13.15 3.79 -14.44
N ALA A 33 14.48 3.78 -14.25
CA ALA A 33 15.44 3.59 -15.34
C ALA A 33 15.42 2.17 -15.96
N ASN A 34 14.86 1.18 -15.26
CA ASN A 34 14.77 -0.20 -15.71
C ASN A 34 13.32 -0.64 -15.98
N ASP A 35 12.37 0.31 -16.03
CA ASP A 35 10.95 0.05 -16.23
C ASP A 35 10.36 -0.97 -15.23
N ILE A 36 10.84 -0.94 -13.99
CA ILE A 36 10.37 -1.78 -12.88
C ILE A 36 9.28 -1.01 -12.11
N PRO A 37 8.01 -1.44 -12.17
CA PRO A 37 6.96 -0.83 -11.36
C PRO A 37 7.20 -1.05 -9.87
N MET A 38 6.95 -0.03 -9.06
CA MET A 38 7.22 -0.06 -7.62
C MET A 38 6.23 0.82 -6.85
N PHE A 39 5.89 0.40 -5.63
CA PHE A 39 5.12 1.18 -4.68
C PHE A 39 5.77 1.09 -3.30
N PHE A 40 5.95 2.22 -2.66
CA PHE A 40 6.51 2.34 -1.33
C PHE A 40 5.57 3.16 -0.45
N THR A 41 5.38 2.71 0.78
CA THR A 41 4.64 3.43 1.81
C THR A 41 5.36 3.35 3.15
N ALA A 42 5.32 4.42 3.93
CA ALA A 42 5.78 4.45 5.30
C ALA A 42 4.89 5.34 6.17
N CYS A 43 4.46 4.83 7.32
CA CYS A 43 3.88 5.66 8.37
C CYS A 43 5.00 6.46 9.04
N VAL A 44 4.92 7.79 9.01
CA VAL A 44 5.94 8.67 9.59
C VAL A 44 5.46 9.35 10.87
N LYS A 45 4.15 9.37 11.12
CA LYS A 45 3.56 9.98 12.31
C LYS A 45 2.18 9.41 12.61
N ASP A 46 1.84 9.28 13.88
CA ASP A 46 0.51 8.98 14.38
C ASP A 46 0.26 9.75 15.68
N ASP A 47 -0.89 10.43 15.77
CA ASP A 47 -1.29 11.24 16.92
C ASP A 47 -2.39 10.59 17.78
N GLY A 48 -2.74 9.33 17.51
CA GLY A 48 -3.84 8.61 18.15
C GLY A 48 -5.21 8.81 17.47
N HIS A 49 -5.32 9.72 16.51
CA HIS A 49 -6.52 9.95 15.72
C HIS A 49 -6.29 9.76 14.21
N GLN A 50 -5.13 10.21 13.72
CA GLN A 50 -4.74 10.15 12.33
C GLN A 50 -3.29 9.73 12.18
N SER A 51 -3.08 8.71 11.34
CA SER A 51 -1.76 8.35 10.85
C SER A 51 -1.41 9.14 9.60
N LYS A 52 -0.16 9.60 9.51
CA LYS A 52 0.41 10.24 8.33
C LYS A 52 1.34 9.26 7.62
N TYR A 53 0.96 8.92 6.40
CA TYR A 53 1.75 8.09 5.50
C TYR A 53 2.46 8.95 4.45
N VAL A 54 3.66 8.52 4.06
CA VAL A 54 4.36 9.01 2.87
C VAL A 54 4.36 7.87 1.86
N ASN A 55 3.92 8.16 0.64
CA ASN A 55 3.80 7.18 -0.43
C ASN A 55 4.60 7.64 -1.64
N GLU A 56 5.32 6.71 -2.28
CA GLU A 56 6.07 6.94 -3.51
C GLU A 56 5.78 5.80 -4.47
N SER A 57 5.80 6.05 -5.79
CA SER A 57 5.52 5.00 -6.77
C SER A 57 6.16 5.26 -8.13
N VAL A 58 6.46 4.15 -8.82
CA VAL A 58 6.74 4.08 -10.26
C VAL A 58 5.61 3.25 -10.86
N THR A 59 4.69 3.90 -11.57
CA THR A 59 3.50 3.20 -12.10
C THR A 59 3.81 2.49 -13.41
N PRO A 60 3.25 1.28 -13.67
CA PRO A 60 3.46 0.59 -14.94
C PRO A 60 3.04 1.44 -16.15
N LYS A 61 1.89 2.13 -16.02
CA LYS A 61 1.29 2.93 -17.08
C LYS A 61 2.17 4.09 -17.55
N SER A 62 2.94 4.72 -16.65
CA SER A 62 3.82 5.83 -17.02
C SER A 62 5.05 5.39 -17.83
N HIS A 63 5.35 4.08 -17.82
CA HIS A 63 6.46 3.46 -18.55
C HIS A 63 6.01 2.58 -19.73
N GLY A 64 4.72 2.59 -20.08
CA GLY A 64 4.20 1.72 -21.15
C GLY A 64 4.24 0.22 -20.82
N VAL A 65 4.43 -0.15 -19.55
CA VAL A 65 4.42 -1.54 -19.09
C VAL A 65 2.99 -1.98 -18.84
N VAL A 66 2.63 -3.15 -19.40
CA VAL A 66 1.33 -3.80 -19.17
C VAL A 66 1.54 -5.05 -18.34
N LEU A 67 0.96 -5.07 -17.14
CA LEU A 67 0.98 -6.23 -16.27
C LEU A 67 -0.27 -7.09 -16.51
N SER A 68 -0.11 -8.41 -16.56
CA SER A 68 -1.24 -9.35 -16.67
C SER A 68 -2.14 -9.34 -15.43
N GLN A 69 -1.57 -8.94 -14.29
CA GLN A 69 -2.24 -8.76 -13.01
C GLN A 69 -1.70 -7.47 -12.37
N ASP A 70 -2.19 -6.31 -12.82
CA ASP A 70 -1.83 -5.02 -12.23
C ASP A 70 -2.55 -4.85 -10.88
N ARG A 71 -1.78 -4.74 -9.80
CA ARG A 71 -2.27 -4.56 -8.42
C ARG A 71 -1.92 -3.19 -7.84
N PHE A 72 -1.22 -2.34 -8.58
CA PHE A 72 -0.81 -1.04 -8.07
C PHE A 72 -2.00 -0.13 -7.79
N SER A 73 -3.03 -0.17 -8.65
CA SER A 73 -4.29 0.52 -8.41
C SER A 73 -4.96 0.07 -7.12
N ASP A 74 -4.92 -1.22 -6.81
CA ASP A 74 -5.54 -1.79 -5.61
C ASP A 74 -4.82 -1.29 -4.35
N HIS A 75 -3.48 -1.33 -4.34
CA HIS A 75 -2.68 -0.80 -3.22
C HIS A 75 -2.90 0.70 -3.00
N ILE A 76 -2.94 1.48 -4.07
CA ILE A 76 -3.20 2.93 -4.00
C ILE A 76 -4.62 3.20 -3.51
N ALA A 77 -5.61 2.44 -3.98
CA ALA A 77 -7.00 2.58 -3.57
C ALA A 77 -7.17 2.37 -2.06
N VAL A 78 -6.55 1.32 -1.50
CA VAL A 78 -6.56 1.08 -0.05
C VAL A 78 -5.96 2.25 0.71
N THR A 79 -4.85 2.81 0.19
CA THR A 79 -4.16 3.94 0.82
C THR A 79 -5.00 5.23 0.86
N ILE A 80 -5.91 5.42 -0.11
CA ILE A 80 -6.82 6.58 -0.15
C ILE A 80 -8.19 6.31 0.50
N GLY A 81 -8.34 5.17 1.19
CA GLY A 81 -9.52 4.87 2.02
C GLY A 81 -10.56 3.92 1.39
N PHE A 82 -10.23 3.23 0.31
CA PHE A 82 -11.10 2.16 -0.20
C PHE A 82 -10.96 0.90 0.66
N ASN A 83 -12.09 0.21 0.88
CA ASN A 83 -12.10 -1.05 1.62
C ASN A 83 -11.89 -2.23 0.68
N THR A 84 -11.04 -3.17 1.08
CA THR A 84 -10.86 -4.43 0.35
C THR A 84 -12.04 -5.37 0.63
N VAL A 85 -12.51 -6.04 -0.41
CA VAL A 85 -13.48 -7.15 -0.28
C VAL A 85 -12.70 -8.46 -0.37
N PRO A 86 -12.87 -9.40 0.58
CA PRO A 86 -12.28 -10.73 0.47
C PRO A 86 -12.67 -11.39 -0.85
N PRO A 87 -11.76 -12.16 -1.48
CA PRO A 87 -12.10 -12.89 -2.69
C PRO A 87 -13.28 -13.83 -2.42
N VAL A 88 -14.29 -13.80 -3.30
CA VAL A 88 -15.39 -14.75 -3.26
C VAL A 88 -14.84 -16.09 -3.76
N GLU A 89 -14.80 -17.11 -2.90
CA GLU A 89 -14.64 -18.49 -3.35
C GLU A 89 -15.79 -18.77 -4.31
N ARG A 90 -15.51 -18.89 -5.61
CA ARG A 90 -16.54 -19.31 -6.55
C ARG A 90 -16.91 -20.74 -6.16
N PRO A 91 -18.20 -21.04 -5.89
CA PRO A 91 -18.62 -22.42 -5.76
C PRO A 91 -18.21 -23.14 -7.04
N ASP A 92 -17.58 -24.31 -6.92
CA ASP A 92 -17.42 -25.22 -8.04
C ASP A 92 -18.82 -25.63 -8.49
N ILE A 93 -19.31 -24.98 -9.54
CA ILE A 93 -20.56 -25.37 -10.19
C ILE A 93 -20.22 -26.63 -11.01
N SER A 94 -20.25 -27.81 -10.37
CA SER A 94 -20.26 -29.06 -11.13
C SER A 94 -21.61 -29.14 -11.83
N TYR A 95 -21.58 -29.18 -13.16
CA TYR A 95 -22.74 -29.55 -13.96
C TYR A 95 -22.80 -31.08 -13.95
N ASP A 96 -23.18 -31.65 -12.81
CA ASP A 96 -23.55 -33.06 -12.78
C ASP A 96 -25.02 -33.16 -13.20
N ASP A 97 -25.19 -33.78 -14.38
CA ASP A 97 -26.39 -34.43 -14.89
C ASP A 97 -27.56 -33.53 -15.30
N ALA A 98 -27.40 -32.88 -16.46
CA ALA A 98 -28.51 -32.80 -17.41
C ALA A 98 -28.59 -34.15 -18.16
N GLU A 99 -29.15 -35.17 -17.52
CA GLU A 99 -29.58 -36.38 -18.22
C GLU A 99 -30.73 -36.04 -19.20
N GLU A 100 -30.62 -36.61 -20.41
CA GLU A 100 -31.48 -36.46 -21.60
C GLU A 100 -32.98 -36.63 -21.37
#